data_AF-A0A3A5AQ58-F1
#
_entry.id   AF-A0A3A5AQ58-F1
#
_cell.length_a   1.000
_cell.length_b   1.000
_cell.length_c   1.000
_cell.angle_alpha   90.00
_cell.angle_beta   90.00
_cell.angle_gamma   90.00
#
_symmetry.space_group_name_H-M   'P 1'
#
loop_
_entity.id
_entity.type
_entity.pdbx_description
1 polymer ?
#
loop_
_entity_poly.entity_id
_entity_poly.type
_entity_poly.pdbx_seq_one_letter_code
_entity_poly.pdbx_strand_id
1 'polypeptide(L)'
;MNALRQLILTLPDDIVLALNAYFEARGEWRTYGNISLIAVMAVVMNRAAHPKPGLFRADEGTVQSIVAAPRQFSWTNWDDHIQDPQYPKALEIAQNPETDWGKTWEQARKLANQVLAKEILNPVANATFYYNPHVCSPSWAEDFEEIRTIGNHRFMTDPANDPEVLWDAPRENL
;
A
#
# COMPACT_ATOMS: atom_id res chain seq x y z
N MET A 1 -5.07 -3.67 19.64
CA MET A 1 -4.26 -3.13 18.53
C MET A 1 -2.79 -3.17 18.93
N ASN A 2 -1.90 -3.72 18.09
CA ASN A 2 -0.47 -3.85 18.43
C ASN A 2 0.29 -2.51 18.35
N ALA A 3 1.52 -2.49 18.87
CA ALA A 3 2.33 -1.27 18.99
C ALA A 3 2.60 -0.59 17.63
N LEU A 4 2.87 -1.38 16.58
CA LEU A 4 3.11 -0.84 15.24
C LEU A 4 1.88 -0.13 14.68
N ARG A 5 0.69 -0.73 14.79
CA ARG A 5 -0.56 -0.09 14.33
C ARG A 5 -0.86 1.19 15.09
N GLN A 6 -0.65 1.22 16.42
CA GLN A 6 -0.79 2.44 17.21
C GLN A 6 0.16 3.55 16.73
N LEU A 7 1.41 3.20 16.43
CA LEU A 7 2.40 4.14 15.92
C LEU A 7 2.02 4.67 14.52
N ILE A 8 1.60 3.79 13.60
CA ILE A 8 1.13 4.16 12.25
C ILE A 8 0.06 5.25 12.30
N LEU A 9 -0.88 5.17 13.24
CA LEU A 9 -1.95 6.16 13.40
C LEU A 9 -1.46 7.57 13.77
N THR A 10 -0.23 7.70 14.25
CA THR A 10 0.35 8.99 14.67
C THR A 10 1.43 9.52 13.73
N LEU A 11 1.84 8.71 12.75
CA LEU A 11 2.89 9.08 11.81
C LEU A 11 2.34 9.96 10.68
N PRO A 12 3.18 10.83 10.08
CA PRO A 12 2.83 11.54 8.86
C PRO A 12 2.47 10.58 7.72
N ASP A 13 1.51 10.98 6.87
CA ASP A 13 1.01 10.19 5.74
C ASP A 13 2.15 9.71 4.82
N ASP A 14 3.16 10.55 4.56
CA ASP A 14 4.26 10.21 3.67
C ASP A 14 5.14 9.09 4.24
N ILE A 15 5.35 9.07 5.56
CA ILE A 15 6.07 7.99 6.24
C ILE A 15 5.24 6.70 6.21
N VAL A 16 3.94 6.77 6.46
CA VAL A 16 3.07 5.59 6.45
C VAL A 16 2.98 4.98 5.04
N LEU A 17 2.83 5.82 4.03
CA LEU A 17 2.78 5.39 2.63
C LEU A 17 4.13 4.80 2.18
N ALA A 18 5.25 5.37 2.63
CA ALA A 18 6.59 4.84 2.39
C ALA A 18 6.83 3.48 3.08
N LEU A 19 6.38 3.31 4.34
CA LEU A 19 6.40 2.03 5.05
C LEU A 19 5.66 0.98 4.25
N ASN A 20 4.44 1.28 3.81
CA ASN A 20 3.66 0.35 3.03
C ASN A 20 4.41 -0.09 1.76
N ALA A 21 4.91 0.86 0.97
CA ALA A 21 5.64 0.54 -0.25
C ALA A 21 6.91 -0.29 0.00
N TYR A 22 7.66 0.05 1.05
CA TYR A 22 8.87 -0.67 1.42
C TYR A 22 8.58 -2.11 1.83
N PHE A 23 7.54 -2.37 2.61
CA PHE A 23 7.22 -3.71 3.06
C PHE A 23 6.52 -4.57 2.02
N GLU A 24 5.72 -3.95 1.15
CA GLU A 24 4.99 -4.65 0.09
C GLU A 24 5.83 -4.87 -1.17
N ALA A 25 6.75 -3.96 -1.51
CA ALA A 25 7.37 -3.96 -2.85
C ALA A 25 8.89 -3.66 -2.89
N ARG A 26 9.62 -3.66 -1.76
CA ARG A 26 11.09 -3.44 -1.80
C ARG A 26 11.86 -4.48 -2.62
N GLY A 27 11.39 -5.72 -2.64
CA GLY A 27 11.98 -6.80 -3.44
C GLY A 27 11.78 -6.57 -4.94
N GLU A 28 10.56 -6.17 -5.30
CA GLU A 28 10.15 -5.86 -6.68
C GLU A 28 10.91 -4.66 -7.26
N TRP A 29 11.16 -3.63 -6.43
CA TRP A 29 11.79 -2.38 -6.87
C TRP A 29 13.15 -2.60 -7.54
N ARG A 30 13.92 -3.60 -7.09
CA ARG A 30 15.24 -3.90 -7.68
C ARG A 30 15.16 -4.36 -9.13
N THR A 31 14.04 -4.95 -9.52
CA THR A 31 13.83 -5.54 -10.86
C THR A 31 12.96 -4.63 -11.72
N TYR A 32 11.90 -4.07 -11.15
CA TYR A 32 10.87 -3.33 -11.89
C TYR A 32 10.94 -1.82 -11.68
N GLY A 33 11.81 -1.33 -10.81
CA GLY A 33 12.00 0.09 -10.54
C GLY A 33 10.85 0.73 -9.78
N ASN A 34 10.69 2.05 -9.92
CA ASN A 34 9.77 2.84 -9.10
C ASN A 34 8.30 2.44 -9.25
N ILE A 35 7.90 1.92 -10.41
CA ILE A 35 6.49 1.58 -10.69
C ILE A 35 5.94 0.54 -9.70
N SER A 36 6.76 -0.38 -9.19
CA SER A 36 6.31 -1.39 -8.21
C SER A 36 5.97 -0.77 -6.86
N LEU A 37 6.76 0.23 -6.41
CA LEU A 37 6.49 0.98 -5.18
C LEU A 37 5.25 1.86 -5.35
N ILE A 38 5.17 2.59 -6.47
CA ILE A 38 4.03 3.47 -6.76
C ILE A 38 2.73 2.69 -6.83
N ALA A 39 2.73 1.49 -7.43
CA ALA A 39 1.52 0.68 -7.59
C ALA A 39 0.87 0.30 -6.25
N VAL A 40 1.67 -0.15 -5.26
CA VAL A 40 1.14 -0.49 -3.93
C VAL A 40 0.76 0.76 -3.10
N MET A 41 1.42 1.90 -3.32
CA MET A 41 0.99 3.18 -2.74
C MET A 41 -0.35 3.64 -3.32
N ALA A 42 -0.52 3.50 -4.63
CA ALA A 42 -1.75 3.88 -5.33
C ALA A 42 -2.95 3.08 -4.83
N VAL A 43 -2.78 1.80 -4.48
CA VAL A 43 -3.84 1.00 -3.82
C VAL A 43 -4.24 1.60 -2.46
N VAL A 44 -3.28 2.05 -1.64
CA VAL A 44 -3.60 2.73 -0.37
C VAL A 44 -4.37 4.02 -0.61
N MET A 45 -3.93 4.84 -1.57
CA MET A 45 -4.61 6.08 -1.94
C MET A 45 -6.03 5.82 -2.49
N ASN A 46 -6.18 4.79 -3.32
CA ASN A 46 -7.46 4.33 -3.84
C ASN A 46 -8.40 3.93 -2.70
N ARG A 47 -7.92 3.14 -1.74
CA ARG A 47 -8.71 2.73 -0.57
C ARG A 47 -9.08 3.90 0.34
N ALA A 48 -8.19 4.86 0.53
CA ALA A 48 -8.45 6.06 1.33
C ALA A 48 -9.49 6.98 0.66
N ALA A 49 -9.44 7.11 -0.66
CA ALA A 49 -10.41 7.89 -1.44
C ALA A 49 -11.75 7.17 -1.67
N HIS A 50 -11.87 5.90 -1.28
CA HIS A 50 -13.03 5.09 -1.59
C HIS A 50 -14.30 5.60 -0.86
N PRO A 51 -15.45 5.76 -1.56
CA PRO A 51 -16.64 6.39 -0.98
C PRO A 51 -17.40 5.51 0.02
N LYS A 52 -17.16 4.20 0.02
CA LYS A 52 -17.83 3.23 0.91
C LYS A 52 -17.06 3.09 2.24
N PRO A 53 -17.55 3.65 3.35
CA PRO A 53 -16.87 3.56 4.63
C PRO A 53 -16.81 2.11 5.14
N GLY A 54 -15.73 1.77 5.86
CA GLY A 54 -15.57 0.47 6.52
C GLY A 54 -15.23 -0.72 5.61
N LEU A 55 -15.25 -0.56 4.28
CA LEU A 55 -14.96 -1.64 3.32
C LEU A 55 -13.60 -2.32 3.59
N PHE A 56 -12.59 -1.53 3.96
CA PHE A 56 -11.23 -2.00 4.21
C PHE A 56 -10.91 -2.19 5.70
N ARG A 57 -11.93 -2.37 6.55
CA ARG A 57 -11.78 -2.51 8.02
C ARG A 57 -11.06 -1.31 8.67
N ALA A 58 -11.10 -0.17 8.00
CA ALA A 58 -10.58 1.09 8.49
C ALA A 58 -11.75 1.94 9.00
N ASP A 59 -11.56 2.55 10.17
CA ASP A 59 -12.58 3.41 10.79
C ASP A 59 -12.74 4.74 10.02
N GLU A 60 -11.70 5.14 9.29
CA GLU A 60 -11.63 6.35 8.48
C GLU A 60 -11.10 6.04 7.08
N GLY A 61 -11.26 6.97 6.14
CA GLY A 61 -10.68 6.92 4.79
C GLY A 61 -9.35 7.69 4.69
N THR A 62 -8.40 7.44 5.61
CA THR A 62 -7.09 8.10 5.64
C THR A 62 -5.97 7.10 5.34
N VAL A 63 -4.79 7.61 4.96
CA VAL A 63 -3.62 6.73 4.71
C VAL A 63 -3.29 5.92 5.97
N GLN A 64 -3.29 6.57 7.15
CA GLN A 64 -3.02 5.89 8.41
C GLN A 64 -4.04 4.80 8.72
N SER A 65 -5.34 5.09 8.60
CA SER A 65 -6.39 4.14 8.96
C SER A 65 -6.38 2.92 8.05
N ILE A 66 -6.14 3.10 6.74
CA ILE A 66 -6.04 2.02 5.77
C ILE A 66 -4.86 1.09 6.08
N VAL A 67 -3.69 1.66 6.37
CA VAL A 67 -2.48 0.85 6.64
C VAL A 67 -2.54 0.19 8.02
N ALA A 68 -3.09 0.87 9.03
CA ALA A 68 -3.24 0.32 10.37
C ALA A 68 -4.37 -0.72 10.49
N ALA A 69 -5.30 -0.75 9.52
CA ALA A 69 -6.46 -1.64 9.57
C ALA A 69 -6.07 -3.12 9.65
N PRO A 70 -6.78 -3.93 10.45
CA PRO A 70 -6.45 -5.34 10.64
C PRO A 70 -6.43 -6.12 9.32
N ARG A 71 -5.35 -6.89 9.12
CA ARG A 71 -5.15 -7.83 8.01
C ARG A 71 -5.14 -7.21 6.61
N GLN A 72 -5.00 -5.89 6.48
CA GLN A 72 -4.84 -5.24 5.18
C GLN A 72 -3.44 -5.44 4.60
N PHE A 73 -2.41 -5.41 5.46
CA PHE A 73 -1.00 -5.58 5.08
C PHE A 73 -0.31 -6.49 6.08
N SER A 74 0.35 -7.55 5.60
CA SER A 74 0.80 -8.66 6.47
C SER A 74 1.87 -8.23 7.47
N TRP A 75 2.76 -7.33 7.06
CA TRP A 75 3.86 -6.79 7.86
C TRP A 75 3.41 -6.04 9.13
N THR A 76 2.11 -5.70 9.22
CA THR A 76 1.50 -5.08 10.41
C THR A 76 0.97 -6.09 11.43
N ASN A 77 0.96 -7.39 11.10
CA ASN A 77 0.35 -8.42 11.94
C ASN A 77 1.30 -8.93 13.02
N TRP A 78 0.87 -8.80 14.27
CA TRP A 78 1.52 -9.35 15.45
C TRP A 78 0.50 -9.55 16.57
N ASP A 79 0.15 -10.80 16.84
CA ASP A 79 -0.71 -11.27 17.93
C ASP A 79 -0.39 -12.75 18.25
N ASP A 80 -1.18 -13.36 19.14
CA ASP A 80 -0.98 -14.76 19.58
C ASP A 80 -1.20 -15.79 18.47
N HIS A 81 -1.80 -15.40 17.35
CA HIS A 81 -2.12 -16.27 16.21
C HIS A 81 -1.28 -15.97 14.97
N ILE A 82 -0.85 -14.72 14.79
CA ILE A 82 -0.10 -14.28 13.61
C ILE A 82 1.08 -13.43 14.05
N GLN A 83 2.29 -13.91 13.75
CA GLN A 83 3.54 -13.18 13.95
C GLN A 83 4.27 -13.08 12.61
N ASP A 84 4.10 -11.96 11.91
CA ASP A 84 4.79 -11.75 10.63
C ASP A 84 6.29 -11.47 10.89
N PRO A 85 7.22 -12.17 10.21
CA PRO A 85 8.65 -12.01 10.42
C PRO A 85 9.16 -10.60 10.07
N GLN A 86 8.41 -9.82 9.30
CA GLN A 86 8.76 -8.43 8.97
C GLN A 86 8.39 -7.44 10.07
N TYR A 87 7.50 -7.82 10.99
CA TYR A 87 6.95 -6.92 12.01
C TYR A 87 8.03 -6.25 12.89
N PRO A 88 9.04 -6.96 13.44
CA PRO A 88 10.06 -6.30 14.28
C PRO A 88 10.81 -5.22 13.50
N LYS A 89 11.12 -5.48 12.23
CA LYS A 89 11.81 -4.51 11.37
C LYS A 89 10.91 -3.33 11.03
N ALA A 90 9.62 -3.58 10.77
CA ALA A 90 8.66 -2.52 10.51
C ALA A 90 8.48 -1.59 11.71
N LEU A 91 8.42 -2.14 12.92
CA LEU A 91 8.38 -1.35 14.15
C LEU A 91 9.62 -0.49 14.32
N GLU A 92 10.81 -1.04 14.07
CA GLU A 92 12.08 -0.33 14.17
C GLU A 92 12.16 0.86 13.18
N ILE A 93 11.77 0.64 11.92
CA ILE A 93 11.74 1.70 10.89
C ILE A 93 10.71 2.76 11.25
N ALA A 94 9.50 2.35 11.66
CA ALA A 94 8.43 3.28 12.03
C ALA A 94 8.80 4.16 13.23
N GLN A 95 9.59 3.65 14.18
CA GLN A 95 10.10 4.43 15.31
C GLN A 95 11.21 5.41 14.92
N ASN A 96 11.95 5.11 13.84
CA ASN A 96 13.12 5.87 13.41
C ASN A 96 13.11 6.08 11.88
N PRO A 97 12.10 6.77 11.32
CA PRO A 97 11.93 6.87 9.87
C PRO A 97 13.02 7.70 9.19
N GLU A 98 13.71 8.56 9.94
CA GLU A 98 14.81 9.41 9.46
C GLU A 98 16.15 8.66 9.34
N THR A 99 16.25 7.45 9.89
CA THR A 99 17.45 6.62 9.72
C THR A 99 17.62 6.19 8.27
N ASP A 100 18.88 6.08 7.82
CA ASP A 100 19.22 5.49 6.52
C ASP A 100 19.02 3.96 6.56
N TRP A 101 17.84 3.52 6.11
CA TRP A 101 17.50 2.11 5.93
C TRP A 101 17.86 1.59 4.52
N GLY A 102 18.65 2.35 3.77
CA GLY A 102 19.12 2.02 2.43
C GLY A 102 18.29 2.62 1.30
N LYS A 103 18.83 2.50 0.08
CA LYS A 103 18.31 3.15 -1.13
C LYS A 103 16.83 2.93 -1.42
N THR A 104 16.30 1.73 -1.13
CA THR A 104 14.88 1.45 -1.39
C THR A 104 13.97 2.18 -0.40
N TRP A 105 14.41 2.40 0.84
CA TRP A 105 13.68 3.21 1.82
C TRP A 105 13.69 4.69 1.43
N GLU A 106 14.86 5.22 1.09
CA GLU A 106 15.01 6.58 0.57
C GLU A 106 14.10 6.82 -0.64
N GLN A 107 14.11 5.90 -1.60
CA GLN A 107 13.27 5.98 -2.79
C GLN A 107 11.77 5.87 -2.45
N ALA A 108 11.38 5.01 -1.49
CA ALA A 108 10.00 4.93 -1.02
C ALA A 108 9.52 6.24 -0.39
N ARG A 109 10.34 6.88 0.46
CA ARG A 109 10.01 8.19 1.05
C ARG A 109 9.83 9.29 -0.01
N LYS A 110 10.74 9.33 -1.00
CA LYS A 110 10.64 10.27 -2.12
C LYS A 110 9.34 10.08 -2.91
N LEU A 111 9.03 8.84 -3.29
CA LEU A 111 7.83 8.54 -4.09
C LEU A 111 6.54 8.76 -3.30
N ALA A 112 6.53 8.47 -2.00
CA ALA A 112 5.37 8.71 -1.16
C ALA A 112 4.94 10.18 -1.17
N ASN A 113 5.90 11.10 -1.04
CA ASN A 113 5.64 12.54 -1.13
C ASN A 113 5.04 12.93 -2.50
N GLN A 114 5.59 12.40 -3.59
CA GLN A 114 5.10 12.67 -4.94
C GLN A 114 3.71 12.07 -5.22
N VAL A 115 3.41 10.89 -4.67
CA VAL A 115 2.09 10.25 -4.76
C VAL A 115 1.05 11.04 -3.97
N LEU A 116 1.38 11.48 -2.74
CA LEU A 116 0.48 12.30 -1.91
C LEU A 116 0.19 13.67 -2.55
N ALA A 117 1.20 14.28 -3.16
CA ALA A 117 1.06 15.51 -3.93
C ALA A 117 0.32 15.30 -5.27
N LYS A 118 -0.01 14.05 -5.62
CA LYS A 118 -0.62 13.63 -6.89
C LYS A 118 0.20 14.04 -8.12
N GLU A 119 1.52 14.12 -7.98
CA GLU A 119 2.46 14.50 -9.05
C GLU A 119 2.85 13.31 -9.96
N ILE A 120 2.53 12.09 -9.55
CA ILE A 120 2.83 10.85 -10.27
C ILE A 120 1.54 10.19 -10.74
N LEU A 121 1.55 9.72 -11.99
CA LEU A 121 0.47 8.92 -12.56
C LEU A 121 0.21 7.66 -11.75
N ASN A 122 -1.05 7.42 -11.41
CA ASN A 122 -1.51 6.15 -10.84
C ASN A 122 -1.37 5.01 -11.88
N PRO A 123 -0.46 4.04 -11.70
CA PRO A 123 -0.20 3.01 -12.70
C PRO A 123 -1.24 1.88 -12.69
N VAL A 124 -2.11 1.83 -11.69
CA VAL A 124 -3.08 0.74 -11.42
C VAL A 124 -4.53 1.22 -11.39
N ALA A 125 -4.81 2.40 -11.98
CA ALA A 125 -6.16 2.95 -12.11
C ALA A 125 -6.95 2.86 -10.79
N ASN A 126 -8.13 2.26 -10.79
CA ASN A 126 -8.99 2.10 -9.63
C ASN A 126 -8.74 0.82 -8.80
N ALA A 127 -7.63 0.10 -9.00
CA ALA A 127 -7.37 -1.13 -8.26
C ALA A 127 -7.33 -0.89 -6.73
N THR A 128 -8.18 -1.58 -5.98
CA THR A 128 -8.17 -1.59 -4.51
C THR A 128 -7.65 -2.90 -3.92
N PHE A 129 -7.33 -3.90 -4.76
CA PHE A 129 -6.81 -5.19 -4.35
C PHE A 129 -5.57 -5.59 -5.14
N TYR A 130 -4.71 -6.41 -4.54
CA TYR A 130 -3.66 -7.11 -5.26
C TYR A 130 -3.26 -8.38 -4.52
N TYR A 131 -2.63 -9.30 -5.24
CA TYR A 131 -2.04 -10.51 -4.67
C TYR A 131 -0.88 -11.00 -5.54
N ASN A 132 -0.07 -11.91 -4.99
CA ASN A 132 0.98 -12.58 -5.75
C ASN A 132 0.47 -13.92 -6.31
N PRO A 133 0.21 -14.03 -7.63
CA PRO A 133 -0.34 -15.25 -8.23
C PRO A 133 0.63 -16.44 -8.20
N HIS A 134 1.91 -16.21 -7.90
CA HIS A 134 2.91 -17.28 -7.71
C HIS A 134 2.93 -17.84 -6.28
N VAL A 135 2.24 -17.19 -5.34
CA VAL A 135 2.18 -17.58 -3.93
C VAL A 135 0.78 -18.02 -3.53
N CYS A 136 -0.25 -17.36 -4.04
CA CYS A 136 -1.64 -17.68 -3.70
C CYS A 136 -2.61 -17.42 -4.85
N SER A 137 -3.78 -18.06 -4.77
CA SER A 137 -4.93 -17.79 -5.64
C SER A 137 -6.16 -17.62 -4.73
N PRO A 138 -6.42 -16.40 -4.25
CA PRO A 138 -7.52 -16.17 -3.33
C PRO A 138 -8.87 -16.31 -4.03
N SER A 139 -9.87 -16.90 -3.35
CA SER A 139 -11.19 -17.14 -3.95
C SER A 139 -11.91 -15.86 -4.39
N TRP A 140 -11.69 -14.74 -3.68
CA TRP A 140 -12.29 -13.45 -4.03
C TRP A 140 -11.81 -12.91 -5.39
N ALA A 141 -10.65 -13.37 -5.90
CA ALA A 141 -10.12 -12.86 -7.15
C ALA A 141 -10.95 -13.30 -8.36
N GLU A 142 -11.80 -14.33 -8.22
CA GLU A 142 -12.70 -14.79 -9.29
C GLU A 142 -13.85 -13.80 -9.55
N ASP A 143 -14.23 -13.01 -8.54
CA ASP A 143 -15.31 -12.02 -8.63
C ASP A 143 -14.79 -10.63 -9.08
N PHE A 144 -13.48 -10.45 -9.20
CA PHE A 144 -12.83 -9.17 -9.49
C PHE A 144 -12.19 -9.13 -10.87
N GLU A 145 -12.04 -7.93 -11.41
CA GLU A 145 -11.42 -7.70 -12.72
C GLU A 145 -9.93 -7.37 -12.57
N GLU A 146 -9.08 -8.01 -13.37
CA GLU A 146 -7.64 -7.68 -13.41
C GLU A 146 -7.45 -6.37 -14.17
N ILE A 147 -6.84 -5.39 -13.50
CA ILE A 147 -6.40 -4.15 -14.14
C ILE A 147 -5.10 -4.38 -14.90
N ARG A 148 -4.11 -4.97 -14.22
CA ARG A 148 -2.81 -5.36 -14.78
C ARG A 148 -1.97 -6.12 -13.76
N THR A 149 -0.88 -6.68 -14.24
CA THR A 149 0.21 -7.21 -13.41
C THR A 149 1.44 -6.27 -13.48
N ILE A 150 2.02 -5.92 -12.32
CA ILE A 150 3.30 -5.19 -12.21
C ILE A 150 4.19 -5.98 -11.26
N GLY A 151 5.31 -6.48 -11.80
CA GLY A 151 6.16 -7.41 -11.09
C GLY A 151 5.39 -8.68 -10.70
N ASN A 152 5.54 -9.11 -9.45
CA ASN A 152 4.84 -10.26 -8.90
C ASN A 152 3.44 -9.94 -8.37
N HIS A 153 2.94 -8.71 -8.53
CA HIS A 153 1.62 -8.33 -8.06
C HIS A 153 0.63 -8.22 -9.21
N ARG A 154 -0.48 -8.96 -9.08
CA ARG A 154 -1.67 -8.80 -9.91
C ARG A 154 -2.64 -7.85 -9.20
N PHE A 155 -2.95 -6.73 -9.84
CA PHE A 155 -3.81 -5.68 -9.30
C PHE A 155 -5.23 -5.84 -9.84
N MET A 156 -6.20 -5.80 -8.93
CA MET A 156 -7.60 -6.11 -9.18
C MET A 156 -8.50 -4.97 -8.72
N THR A 157 -9.62 -4.80 -9.42
CA THR A 157 -10.72 -3.91 -9.05
C THR A 157 -11.99 -4.71 -8.80
N ASP A 158 -12.81 -4.27 -7.86
CA ASP A 158 -14.15 -4.80 -7.63
C ASP A 158 -15.15 -4.02 -8.52
N PRO A 159 -15.61 -4.58 -9.66
CA PRO A 159 -16.50 -3.86 -10.58
C PRO A 159 -17.85 -3.49 -9.95
N ALA A 160 -18.24 -4.13 -8.83
CA ALA A 160 -19.49 -3.83 -8.15
C ALA A 160 -19.36 -2.67 -7.15
N ASN A 161 -18.16 -2.33 -6.69
CA ASN A 161 -17.95 -1.37 -5.62
C ASN A 161 -16.95 -0.26 -5.94
N ASP A 162 -15.92 -0.53 -6.74
CA ASP A 162 -14.86 0.42 -7.02
C ASP A 162 -15.29 1.37 -8.15
N PRO A 163 -15.31 2.70 -7.93
CA PRO A 163 -15.61 3.66 -8.99
C PRO A 163 -14.49 3.66 -10.05
N GLU A 164 -14.82 4.06 -11.29
CA GLU A 164 -13.85 4.13 -12.40
C GLU A 164 -12.64 5.03 -12.09
N VAL A 165 -12.84 6.07 -11.26
CA VAL A 165 -11.80 7.00 -10.83
C VAL A 165 -11.81 7.12 -9.31
N LEU A 166 -10.70 6.75 -8.68
CA LEU A 166 -10.49 6.90 -7.24
C LEU A 166 -9.57 8.09 -6.90
N TRP A 167 -8.54 8.34 -7.70
CA TRP A 167 -7.83 9.62 -7.72
C TRP A 167 -7.11 9.85 -9.05
N ASP A 168 -7.23 11.06 -9.56
CA ASP A 168 -6.54 11.51 -10.77
C ASP A 168 -5.22 12.19 -10.42
N ALA A 169 -4.17 11.82 -11.14
CA ALA A 169 -2.92 12.58 -11.22
C ALA A 169 -2.92 13.37 -12.55
N PRO A 170 -2.40 14.61 -12.59
CA PRO A 170 -2.26 15.36 -13.83
C PRO A 170 -1.39 14.59 -14.83
N ARG A 171 -1.81 14.52 -16.09
CA ARG A 171 -1.07 13.85 -17.17
C ARG A 171 0.18 14.63 -17.64
N GLU A 172 0.46 15.79 -17.07
CA GLU A 172 1.38 16.79 -17.64
C GLU A 172 2.88 16.55 -17.35
N ASN A 173 3.25 15.50 -16.61
CA ASN A 173 4.65 15.20 -16.28
C ASN A 173 5.13 13.85 -16.84
N LEU A 174 4.96 13.63 -18.15
CA LEU A 174 5.63 12.56 -18.90
C LEU A 174 6.90 13.07 -19.59
#